data_AF-A0A953H279-F1
#
_entry.id   AF-A0A953H279-F1
#
_cell.length_a   1.000
_cell.length_b   1.000
_cell.length_c   1.000
_cell.angle_alpha   90.00
_cell.angle_beta   90.00
_cell.angle_gamma   90.00
#
_symmetry.space_group_name_H-M   'P 1'
#
loop_
_entity.id
_entity.type
_entity.pdbx_description
1 polymer ?
#
loop_
_entity_poly.entity_id
_entity_poly.type
_entity_poly.pdbx_seq_one_letter_code
_entity_poly.pdbx_strand_id
1 'polypeptide(L)'
;MRFLLIRNGDFSKLVERQLSQKEILQYHRLMDFSGRIQIYGMPVVMIIWCLLSWPNVFPEKGSVSIIYFVFIAAGIIIFTPFIHELLHLLSFPNKILLTDTYFITSLNGIRSHFAVRLGGKISYLQVVWSTLFPFIVLTLLPFFWLIVGLPIPLSISVWVGFIASYNFGYSTADIIIAFGLLYKNNKNKN
;
A
#
# COMPACT_ATOMS: atom_id res chain seq x y z
N MET A 1 -18.41 4.10 -6.42
CA MET A 1 -17.00 4.53 -6.40
C MET A 1 -16.73 5.47 -7.57
N ARG A 2 -16.21 6.67 -7.31
CA ARG A 2 -15.79 7.63 -8.35
C ARG A 2 -14.26 7.61 -8.48
N PHE A 3 -13.75 7.64 -9.70
CA PHE A 3 -12.31 7.74 -9.96
C PHE A 3 -11.93 9.21 -10.14
N LEU A 4 -10.89 9.65 -9.44
CA LEU A 4 -10.37 11.01 -9.50
C LEU A 4 -8.90 10.96 -9.93
N LEU A 5 -8.59 11.47 -11.12
CA LEU A 5 -7.23 11.59 -11.61
C LEU A 5 -6.70 13.01 -11.35
N ILE A 6 -5.59 13.12 -10.62
CA ILE A 6 -4.91 14.39 -10.33
C ILE A 6 -3.62 14.44 -11.13
N ARG A 7 -3.54 15.37 -12.08
CA ARG A 7 -2.39 15.57 -12.96
C ARG A 7 -1.71 16.90 -12.61
N ASN A 8 -0.41 16.87 -12.33
CA ASN A 8 0.42 18.07 -12.12
C ASN A 8 -0.06 19.04 -11.02
N GLY A 9 -0.43 18.54 -9.84
CA GLY A 9 -0.64 19.37 -8.64
C GLY A 9 -1.74 20.45 -8.73
N ASP A 10 -2.51 20.52 -9.82
CA ASP A 10 -3.53 21.54 -10.00
C ASP A 10 -4.86 21.07 -9.38
N PHE A 11 -5.01 21.41 -8.10
CA PHE A 11 -6.17 21.13 -7.26
C PHE A 11 -7.35 22.08 -7.49
N SER A 12 -7.20 23.08 -8.35
CA SER A 12 -8.20 24.14 -8.57
C SER A 12 -9.55 23.62 -9.10
N LYS A 13 -9.58 22.40 -9.66
CA LYS A 13 -10.79 21.75 -10.19
C LYS A 13 -11.48 20.79 -9.21
N LEU A 14 -11.11 20.80 -7.91
CA LEU A 14 -11.68 19.91 -6.90
C LEU A 14 -13.15 20.25 -6.54
N VAL A 15 -14.00 19.25 -6.73
CA VAL A 15 -15.44 19.17 -6.46
C VAL A 15 -15.79 19.42 -4.97
N GLU A 16 -16.70 20.39 -4.76
CA GLU A 16 -17.76 20.58 -3.73
C GLU A 16 -17.51 20.36 -2.23
N ARG A 17 -16.35 19.88 -1.80
CA ARG A 17 -15.93 20.02 -0.40
C ARG A 17 -14.51 20.54 -0.40
N GLN A 18 -14.37 21.87 -0.25
CA GLN A 18 -13.07 22.53 -0.11
C GLN A 18 -12.32 21.92 1.08
N LEU A 19 -11.46 20.94 0.80
CA LEU A 19 -10.39 20.56 1.71
C LEU A 19 -9.59 21.83 2.03
N SER A 20 -9.29 22.05 3.30
CA SER A 20 -8.45 23.19 3.67
C SER A 20 -7.05 23.01 3.06
N GLN A 21 -6.40 24.11 2.68
CA GLN A 21 -5.03 24.09 2.17
C GLN A 21 -4.06 23.34 3.11
N LYS A 22 -4.34 23.38 4.41
CA LYS A 22 -3.58 22.67 5.44
C LYS A 22 -3.74 21.15 5.34
N GLU A 23 -4.94 20.64 5.09
CA GLU A 23 -5.21 19.21 4.91
C GLU A 23 -4.54 18.68 3.64
N ILE A 24 -4.59 19.44 2.54
CA ILE A 24 -3.95 19.10 1.27
C ILE A 24 -2.42 19.02 1.45
N LEU A 25 -1.82 20.01 2.11
CA LEU A 25 -0.38 20.04 2.35
C LEU A 25 0.08 18.90 3.28
N GLN A 26 -0.71 18.59 4.32
CA GLN A 26 -0.44 17.45 5.19
C GLN A 26 -0.51 16.13 4.41
N TYR A 27 -1.52 15.98 3.56
CA TYR A 27 -1.69 14.81 2.71
C TYR A 27 -0.51 14.62 1.73
N HIS A 28 -0.04 15.71 1.11
CA HIS A 28 1.15 15.68 0.25
C HIS A 28 2.40 15.20 0.98
N ARG A 29 2.69 15.77 2.16
CA ARG A 29 3.85 15.34 2.96
C ARG A 29 3.78 13.88 3.34
N LEU A 30 2.58 13.38 3.63
CA LEU A 30 2.33 11.98 3.94
C LEU A 30 2.56 11.08 2.72
N MET A 31 2.08 11.49 1.55
CA MET A 31 2.31 10.78 0.29
C MET A 31 3.80 10.74 -0.09
N ASP A 32 4.53 11.85 0.10
CA ASP A 32 5.98 11.90 -0.15
C ASP A 32 6.77 11.04 0.84
N PHE A 33 6.40 11.06 2.12
CA PHE A 33 7.03 10.23 3.14
C PHE A 33 6.75 8.73 2.90
N SER A 34 5.50 8.39 2.56
CA SER A 34 5.10 7.04 2.15
C SER A 34 5.92 6.55 0.95
N GLY A 35 6.03 7.37 -0.09
CA GLY A 35 6.84 7.06 -1.27
C GLY A 35 8.31 6.80 -0.92
N ARG A 36 8.88 7.51 0.06
CA ARG A 36 10.25 7.24 0.54
C ARG A 36 10.35 5.91 1.28
N ILE A 37 9.46 5.66 2.25
CA ILE A 37 9.43 4.38 2.98
C ILE A 37 9.28 3.20 2.01
N GLN A 38 8.47 3.37 0.96
CA GLN A 38 8.29 2.37 -0.06
C GLN A 38 9.56 2.09 -0.86
N ILE A 39 10.28 3.14 -1.30
CA ILE A 39 11.54 3.00 -2.05
C ILE A 39 12.62 2.31 -1.22
N TYR A 40 12.74 2.65 0.07
CA TYR A 40 13.82 2.14 0.92
C TYR A 40 13.46 0.87 1.68
N GLY A 41 12.20 0.71 2.07
CA GLY A 41 11.70 -0.44 2.82
C GLY A 41 11.57 -1.70 1.96
N MET A 42 11.16 -1.55 0.69
CA MET A 42 11.00 -2.70 -0.21
C MET A 42 12.30 -3.50 -0.39
N PRO A 43 13.48 -2.90 -0.70
CA PRO A 43 14.71 -3.67 -0.83
C PRO A 43 15.10 -4.44 0.44
N VAL A 44 14.93 -3.83 1.61
CA VAL A 44 15.25 -4.46 2.90
C VAL A 44 14.37 -5.69 3.14
N VAL A 45 13.06 -5.54 2.96
CA VAL A 45 12.09 -6.63 3.18
C VAL A 45 12.25 -7.72 2.11
N MET A 46 12.61 -7.35 0.88
CA MET A 46 12.92 -8.29 -0.18
C MET A 46 14.15 -9.15 0.16
N ILE A 47 15.21 -8.55 0.73
CA ILE A 47 16.38 -9.32 1.19
C ILE A 47 15.96 -10.35 2.24
N ILE A 48 15.13 -9.95 3.22
CA ILE A 48 14.61 -10.86 4.25
C ILE A 48 13.79 -11.99 3.60
N TRP A 49 12.92 -11.67 2.64
CA TRP A 49 12.15 -12.67 1.89
C TRP A 49 13.07 -13.68 1.20
N CYS A 50 14.07 -13.21 0.45
CA CYS A 50 15.03 -14.05 -0.25
C CYS A 50 15.82 -14.96 0.70
N LEU A 51 16.19 -14.47 1.89
CA LEU A 51 16.87 -15.28 2.92
C LEU A 51 15.95 -16.38 3.48
N LEU A 52 14.69 -16.06 3.75
CA LEU A 52 13.71 -17.03 4.26
C LEU A 52 13.27 -18.04 3.19
N SER A 53 13.26 -17.63 1.93
CA SER A 53 12.84 -18.45 0.78
C SER A 53 14.01 -19.06 0.01
N TRP A 54 15.23 -18.98 0.56
CA TRP A 54 16.48 -19.36 -0.09
C TRP A 54 16.47 -20.71 -0.84
N PRO A 55 15.91 -21.81 -0.28
CA PRO A 55 15.88 -23.10 -0.99
C PRO A 55 14.96 -23.09 -2.22
N ASN A 56 13.95 -22.21 -2.21
CA ASN A 56 12.93 -22.14 -3.24
C ASN A 56 13.27 -21.10 -4.32
N VAL A 57 13.91 -19.98 -3.97
CA VAL A 57 14.16 -18.85 -4.88
C VAL A 57 15.48 -18.97 -5.64
N PHE A 58 16.50 -19.60 -5.05
CA PHE A 58 17.80 -19.81 -5.69
C PHE A 58 18.10 -21.30 -5.83
N PRO A 59 17.44 -22.02 -6.76
CA PRO A 59 17.82 -23.40 -7.05
C PRO A 59 19.28 -23.40 -7.55
N GLU A 60 20.12 -24.28 -6.99
CA GLU A 60 21.57 -24.38 -7.26
C GLU A 60 21.96 -24.56 -8.75
N LYS A 61 20.99 -24.67 -9.67
CA LYS A 61 21.20 -24.92 -11.10
C LYS A 61 20.28 -24.13 -12.07
N GLY A 62 19.59 -23.08 -11.62
CA GLY A 62 18.66 -22.32 -12.47
C GLY A 62 19.11 -20.89 -12.74
N SER A 63 19.55 -20.56 -13.95
CA SER A 63 19.71 -19.16 -14.37
C SER A 63 18.34 -18.51 -14.52
N VAL A 64 17.83 -17.86 -13.48
CA VAL A 64 16.68 -16.95 -13.60
C VAL A 64 17.11 -15.82 -14.54
N SER A 65 16.45 -15.69 -15.70
CA SER A 65 16.83 -14.66 -16.66
C SER A 65 16.51 -13.28 -16.08
N ILE A 66 17.45 -12.34 -16.22
CA ILE A 66 17.29 -10.95 -15.76
C ILE A 66 16.01 -10.32 -16.36
N ILE A 67 15.67 -10.71 -17.59
CA ILE A 67 14.44 -10.28 -18.29
C ILE A 67 13.20 -10.69 -17.50
N TYR A 68 13.14 -11.93 -16.99
CA TYR A 68 12.01 -12.40 -16.18
C TYR A 68 11.85 -11.60 -14.89
N PHE A 69 12.96 -11.28 -14.21
CA PHE A 69 12.96 -10.44 -13.02
C PHE A 69 12.45 -9.01 -13.30
N VAL A 70 12.86 -8.41 -14.43
CA VAL A 70 12.41 -7.08 -14.84
C VAL A 70 10.92 -7.05 -15.16
N PHE A 71 10.39 -8.05 -15.87
CA PHE A 71 8.94 -8.15 -16.15
C PHE A 71 8.11 -8.31 -14.87
N ILE A 72 8.59 -9.12 -13.92
CA ILE A 72 7.96 -9.27 -12.61
C ILE A 72 7.96 -7.94 -11.86
N ALA A 73 9.12 -7.28 -11.78
CA ALA A 73 9.23 -6.00 -11.09
C ALA A 73 8.29 -4.93 -11.70
N ALA A 74 8.22 -4.85 -13.03
CA ALA A 74 7.35 -3.89 -13.72
C ALA A 74 5.87 -4.15 -13.48
N GLY A 75 5.42 -5.41 -13.56
CA GLY A 75 4.02 -5.77 -13.27
C GLY A 75 3.65 -5.44 -11.82
N ILE A 76 4.52 -5.75 -10.87
CA ILE A 76 4.24 -5.57 -9.44
C ILE A 76 4.17 -4.11 -9.03
N ILE A 77 5.01 -3.24 -9.62
CA ILE A 77 4.98 -1.79 -9.40
C ILE A 77 3.61 -1.21 -9.77
N ILE A 78 2.96 -1.73 -10.81
CA ILE A 78 1.67 -1.21 -11.30
C ILE A 78 0.48 -1.82 -10.53
N PHE A 79 0.50 -3.14 -10.30
CA PHE A 79 -0.67 -3.85 -9.77
C PHE A 79 -0.77 -3.83 -8.25
N THR A 80 0.35 -3.85 -7.53
CA THR A 80 0.32 -3.93 -6.06
C THR A 80 -0.35 -2.72 -5.40
N PRO A 81 -0.11 -1.46 -5.83
CA PRO A 81 -0.80 -0.31 -5.26
C PRO A 81 -2.32 -0.41 -5.46
N PHE A 82 -2.75 -0.91 -6.63
CA PHE A 82 -4.17 -1.10 -6.91
C PHE A 82 -4.80 -2.15 -5.99
N ILE A 83 -4.14 -3.30 -5.80
CA ILE A 83 -4.64 -4.36 -4.89
C ILE A 83 -4.65 -3.87 -3.43
N HIS A 84 -3.61 -3.14 -3.02
CA HIS A 84 -3.50 -2.54 -1.69
C HIS A 84 -4.70 -1.63 -1.39
N GLU A 85 -4.98 -0.69 -2.28
CA GLU A 85 -6.12 0.21 -2.15
C GLU A 85 -7.48 -0.50 -2.25
N LEU A 86 -7.57 -1.59 -3.03
CA LEU A 86 -8.76 -2.42 -3.07
C LEU A 86 -9.02 -3.10 -1.71
N LEU A 87 -7.97 -3.52 -0.99
CA LEU A 87 -8.12 -4.10 0.35
C LEU A 87 -8.59 -3.05 1.37
N HIS A 88 -8.15 -1.79 1.25
CA HIS A 88 -8.71 -0.68 2.04
C HIS A 88 -10.21 -0.55 1.81
N LEU A 89 -10.68 -0.69 0.57
CA LEU A 89 -12.12 -0.68 0.28
C LEU A 89 -12.83 -1.89 0.90
N LEU A 90 -12.29 -3.10 0.74
CA LEU A 90 -12.86 -4.32 1.28
C LEU A 90 -12.93 -4.34 2.81
N SER A 91 -12.09 -3.57 3.49
CA SER A 91 -12.19 -3.37 4.94
C SER A 91 -13.46 -2.59 5.35
N PHE A 92 -14.14 -1.93 4.40
CA PHE A 92 -15.37 -1.17 4.62
C PHE A 92 -16.47 -1.48 3.58
N PRO A 93 -16.99 -2.70 3.52
CA PRO A 93 -17.94 -3.11 2.48
C PRO A 93 -19.18 -2.20 2.45
N ASN A 94 -19.67 -1.78 3.62
CA ASN A 94 -20.85 -0.91 3.76
C ASN A 94 -20.61 0.54 3.28
N LYS A 95 -19.35 0.93 3.02
CA LYS A 95 -18.97 2.29 2.61
C LYS A 95 -18.45 2.40 1.18
N ILE A 96 -18.13 1.29 0.52
CA ILE A 96 -17.79 1.25 -0.91
C ILE A 96 -18.93 1.83 -1.76
N LEU A 97 -20.17 1.64 -1.29
CA LEU A 97 -21.40 2.10 -1.94
C LEU A 97 -21.76 3.57 -1.61
N LEU A 98 -21.05 4.21 -0.68
CA LEU A 98 -21.31 5.62 -0.38
C LEU A 98 -20.82 6.51 -1.54
N THR A 99 -21.61 7.55 -1.82
CA THR A 99 -21.39 8.46 -2.95
C THR A 99 -20.13 9.32 -2.80
N ASP A 100 -19.58 9.41 -1.60
CA ASP A 100 -18.40 10.19 -1.23
C ASP A 100 -17.12 9.35 -1.04
N THR A 101 -17.12 8.09 -1.48
CA THR A 101 -15.90 7.26 -1.58
C THR A 101 -15.21 7.46 -2.95
N TYR A 102 -13.95 7.91 -2.92
CA TYR A 102 -13.16 8.27 -4.10
C TYR A 102 -11.86 7.47 -4.18
N PHE A 103 -11.53 7.00 -5.37
CA PHE A 103 -10.21 6.48 -5.68
C PHE A 103 -9.39 7.59 -6.34
N ILE A 104 -8.35 8.06 -5.66
CA ILE A 104 -7.49 9.16 -6.09
C ILE A 104 -6.22 8.58 -6.69
N THR A 105 -5.93 8.98 -7.93
CA THR A 105 -4.67 8.67 -8.60
C THR A 105 -3.90 9.96 -8.82
N SER A 106 -2.71 10.07 -8.22
CA SER A 106 -1.76 11.17 -8.50
C SER A 106 -0.65 10.67 -9.42
N LEU A 107 -0.45 11.35 -10.55
CA LEU A 107 0.65 11.07 -11.47
C LEU A 107 1.62 12.25 -11.52
N ASN A 108 2.89 12.02 -11.16
CA ASN A 108 3.96 13.00 -11.25
C ASN A 108 5.18 12.39 -11.97
N GLY A 109 5.28 12.62 -13.29
CA GLY A 109 6.30 11.99 -14.13
C GLY A 109 6.17 10.46 -14.11
N ILE A 110 7.21 9.76 -13.64
CA ILE A 110 7.25 8.29 -13.51
C ILE A 110 6.63 7.77 -12.20
N ARG A 111 6.11 8.64 -11.33
CA ARG A 111 5.52 8.24 -10.05
C ARG A 111 3.99 8.26 -10.14
N SER A 112 3.38 7.13 -9.78
CA SER A 112 1.93 7.03 -9.56
C SER A 112 1.65 6.72 -8.09
N HIS A 113 0.71 7.45 -7.51
CA HIS A 113 0.19 7.19 -6.18
C HIS A 113 -1.29 6.92 -6.29
N PHE A 114 -1.75 5.90 -5.57
CA PHE A 114 -3.15 5.56 -5.45
C PHE A 114 -3.54 5.72 -3.99
N ALA A 115 -4.74 6.21 -3.75
CA ALA A 115 -5.27 6.33 -2.41
C ALA A 115 -6.80 6.34 -2.42
N VAL A 116 -7.40 5.64 -1.46
CA VAL A 116 -8.84 5.63 -1.26
C VAL A 116 -9.23 6.65 -0.18
N ARG A 117 -10.05 7.62 -0.56
CA ARG A 117 -10.74 8.49 0.40
C ARG A 117 -12.10 7.89 0.72
N LEU A 118 -12.33 7.62 1.99
CA LEU A 118 -13.58 7.07 2.48
C LEU A 118 -14.51 8.18 2.99
N GLY A 119 -15.78 8.02 2.64
CA GLY A 119 -16.87 8.90 3.02
C GLY A 119 -17.42 8.73 4.44
N GLY A 120 -18.09 9.77 4.94
CA GLY A 120 -18.82 9.77 6.22
C GLY A 120 -17.98 9.60 7.50
N LYS A 121 -18.65 9.43 8.65
CA LYS A 121 -18.00 9.21 9.97
C LYS A 121 -17.47 7.78 10.07
N ILE A 122 -16.19 7.60 10.37
CA ILE A 122 -15.53 6.29 10.53
C ILE A 122 -15.24 6.07 12.01
N SER A 123 -15.51 4.86 12.53
CA SER A 123 -15.18 4.53 13.92
C SER A 123 -13.69 4.31 14.10
N TYR A 124 -13.20 4.37 15.34
CA TYR A 124 -11.80 4.10 15.67
C TYR A 124 -11.35 2.71 15.17
N LEU A 125 -12.14 1.68 15.50
CA LEU A 125 -11.82 0.30 15.14
C LEU A 125 -11.80 0.11 13.62
N GLN A 126 -12.69 0.82 12.93
CA GLN A 126 -12.72 0.86 11.48
C GLN A 126 -11.41 1.41 10.90
N VAL A 127 -10.95 2.59 11.36
CA VAL A 127 -9.68 3.18 10.90
C VAL A 127 -8.49 2.24 11.15
N VAL A 128 -8.42 1.63 12.33
CA VAL A 128 -7.35 0.67 12.66
C VAL A 128 -7.40 -0.53 11.71
N TRP A 129 -8.58 -1.09 11.49
CA TRP A 129 -8.72 -2.26 10.63
C TRP A 129 -8.42 -1.96 9.17
N SER A 130 -8.87 -0.84 8.62
CA SER A 130 -8.51 -0.50 7.24
C SER A 130 -7.04 -0.35 7.04
N THR A 131 -6.36 0.26 8.01
CA THR A 131 -4.92 0.45 7.93
C THR A 131 -4.15 -0.86 8.07
N LEU A 132 -4.59 -1.76 8.95
CA LEU A 132 -3.89 -3.03 9.20
C LEU A 132 -4.24 -4.13 8.20
N PHE A 133 -5.43 -4.10 7.60
CA PHE A 133 -5.91 -5.21 6.78
C PHE A 133 -5.06 -5.46 5.52
N PRO A 134 -4.70 -4.45 4.69
CA PRO A 134 -3.77 -4.65 3.58
C PRO A 134 -2.41 -5.15 4.05
N PHE A 135 -1.91 -4.64 5.19
CA PHE A 135 -0.63 -5.08 5.76
C PHE A 135 -0.66 -6.57 6.14
N ILE A 136 -1.72 -6.99 6.82
CA ILE A 136 -1.88 -8.37 7.24
C ILE A 136 -1.99 -9.29 6.03
N VAL A 137 -2.85 -8.95 5.08
CA VAL A 137 -3.17 -9.82 3.94
C VAL A 137 -2.01 -9.92 2.96
N LEU A 138 -1.42 -8.79 2.58
CA LEU A 138 -0.41 -8.77 1.52
C LEU A 138 1.01 -8.90 2.05
N THR A 139 1.28 -8.66 3.33
CA THR A 139 2.62 -8.76 3.89
C THR A 139 2.74 -9.81 4.98
N LEU A 140 2.02 -9.70 6.10
CA LEU A 140 2.23 -10.61 7.24
C LEU A 140 1.86 -12.05 6.93
N LEU A 141 0.72 -12.29 6.27
CA LEU A 141 0.28 -13.64 5.90
C LEU A 141 1.31 -14.34 4.99
N PRO A 142 1.80 -13.71 3.89
CA PRO A 142 2.89 -14.28 3.10
C PRO A 142 4.14 -14.65 3.88
N PHE A 143 4.62 -13.77 4.76
CA PHE A 143 5.81 -14.05 5.59
C PHE A 143 5.54 -15.17 6.60
N PHE A 144 4.36 -15.19 7.21
CA PHE A 144 3.94 -16.26 8.10
C PHE A 144 3.91 -17.61 7.37
N TRP A 145 3.31 -17.66 6.18
CA TRP A 145 3.27 -18.84 5.31
C TRP A 145 4.67 -19.40 5.02
N LEU A 146 5.62 -18.51 4.75
CA LEU A 146 7.01 -18.86 4.50
C LEU A 146 7.71 -19.39 5.75
N ILE A 147 7.49 -18.76 6.91
CA ILE A 147 8.07 -19.18 8.21
C ILE A 147 7.55 -20.56 8.65
N VAL A 148 6.26 -20.86 8.44
CA VAL A 148 5.69 -22.17 8.78
C VAL A 148 6.04 -23.27 7.77
N GLY A 149 6.86 -22.97 6.76
CA GLY A 149 7.41 -23.95 5.83
C GLY A 149 6.40 -24.55 4.85
N LEU A 150 5.31 -23.84 4.57
CA LEU A 150 4.33 -24.32 3.61
C LEU A 150 4.90 -24.26 2.18
N PRO A 151 4.73 -25.32 1.37
CA PRO A 151 5.33 -25.39 0.05
C PRO A 151 4.70 -24.37 -0.88
N ILE A 152 5.51 -23.43 -1.36
CA ILE A 152 5.11 -22.44 -2.37
C ILE A 152 5.93 -22.71 -3.62
N PRO A 153 5.31 -22.98 -4.78
CA PRO A 153 6.04 -23.12 -6.04
C PRO A 153 6.95 -21.92 -6.29
N LEU A 154 8.17 -22.16 -6.77
CA LEU A 154 9.19 -21.11 -6.99
C LEU A 154 8.63 -19.91 -7.78
N SER A 155 7.88 -20.17 -8.86
CA SER A 155 7.27 -19.12 -9.66
C SER A 155 6.37 -18.22 -8.81
N ILE A 156 5.52 -18.80 -7.96
CA ILE A 156 4.60 -18.09 -7.07
C ILE A 156 5.35 -17.38 -5.94
N SER A 157 6.37 -18.02 -5.36
CA SER A 157 7.17 -17.47 -4.25
C SER A 157 7.79 -16.13 -4.61
N VAL A 158 8.31 -15.98 -5.83
CA VAL A 158 8.88 -14.72 -6.31
C VAL A 158 7.82 -13.63 -6.38
N TRP A 159 6.66 -13.89 -7.02
CA TRP A 159 5.57 -12.90 -7.09
C TRP A 159 5.09 -12.47 -5.71
N VAL A 160 4.86 -13.44 -4.83
CA VAL A 160 4.37 -13.20 -3.46
C VAL A 160 5.39 -12.38 -2.66
N GLY A 161 6.68 -12.68 -2.76
CA GLY A 161 7.72 -11.93 -2.05
C GLY A 161 7.83 -10.49 -2.48
N PHE A 162 7.70 -10.23 -3.78
CA PHE A 162 7.67 -8.88 -4.31
C PHE A 162 6.42 -8.11 -3.88
N ILE A 163 5.23 -8.71 -3.98
CA ILE A 163 3.98 -8.09 -3.51
C ILE A 163 4.10 -7.78 -2.02
N ALA A 164 4.57 -8.73 -1.20
CA ALA A 164 4.70 -8.55 0.24
C ALA A 164 5.69 -7.46 0.63
N SER A 165 6.85 -7.42 -0.03
CA SER A 165 7.89 -6.43 0.23
C SER A 165 7.48 -5.03 -0.23
N TYR A 166 6.80 -4.93 -1.37
CA TYR A 166 6.33 -3.65 -1.88
C TYR A 166 5.14 -3.11 -1.08
N ASN A 167 4.21 -3.99 -0.68
CA ASN A 167 3.10 -3.65 0.20
C ASN A 167 3.54 -3.21 1.60
N PHE A 168 4.62 -3.81 2.14
CA PHE A 168 5.18 -3.41 3.44
C PHE A 168 5.44 -1.90 3.46
N GLY A 169 6.00 -1.36 2.37
CA GLY A 169 6.26 0.06 2.21
C GLY A 169 4.99 0.93 2.31
N TYR A 170 3.98 0.60 1.51
CA TYR A 170 2.70 1.31 1.50
C TYR A 170 1.99 1.25 2.86
N SER A 171 1.79 0.04 3.37
CA SER A 171 1.07 -0.18 4.62
C SER A 171 1.77 0.43 5.85
N THR A 172 3.11 0.48 5.87
CA THR A 172 3.84 1.13 6.98
C THR A 172 3.49 2.61 7.06
N ALA A 173 3.34 3.27 5.91
CA ALA A 173 2.93 4.67 5.89
C ALA A 173 1.51 4.85 6.43
N ASP A 174 0.57 4.00 6.02
CA ASP A 174 -0.80 4.03 6.53
C ASP A 174 -0.84 3.84 8.05
N ILE A 175 -0.06 2.88 8.57
CA ILE A 175 0.04 2.59 10.01
C ILE A 175 0.57 3.80 10.78
N ILE A 176 1.63 4.45 10.28
CA ILE A 176 2.19 5.66 10.90
C ILE A 176 1.17 6.79 10.91
N ILE A 177 0.43 6.98 9.81
CA ILE A 177 -0.61 8.00 9.69
C ILE A 177 -1.74 7.74 10.68
N ALA A 178 -2.26 6.51 10.69
CA ALA A 178 -3.30 6.12 11.63
C ALA A 178 -2.82 6.36 13.06
N PHE A 179 -1.63 5.89 13.42
CA PHE A 179 -1.08 6.09 14.76
C PHE A 179 -0.95 7.58 15.13
N GLY A 180 -0.44 8.42 14.23
CA GLY A 180 -0.33 9.86 14.44
C GLY A 180 -1.68 10.56 14.65
N LEU A 181 -2.70 10.17 13.87
CA LEU A 181 -4.07 10.67 14.03
C LEU A 181 -4.67 10.24 15.37
N LEU A 182 -4.45 8.98 15.77
CA LEU A 182 -4.93 8.43 17.04
C LEU A 182 -4.28 9.12 18.24
N TYR A 183 -2.96 9.33 18.20
CA TYR A 183 -2.21 9.99 19.26
C TYR A 183 -2.68 11.44 19.48
N LYS A 184 -2.88 12.20 18.39
CA LYS A 184 -3.37 13.58 18.47
C LYS A 184 -4.78 13.68 19.04
N ASN A 185 -5.65 12.73 18.72
CA ASN A 185 -7.04 12.74 19.19
C ASN A 185 -7.14 12.44 20.69
N ASN A 186 -6.26 11.58 21.23
CA ASN A 186 -6.16 11.34 22.67
C ASN A 186 -5.57 12.52 23.43
N LYS A 187 -4.57 13.22 22.85
CA LYS A 187 -4.00 14.41 23.48
C LYS A 187 -4.98 15.58 23.59
N ASN A 188 -5.96 15.69 22.69
CA ASN A 188 -7.00 16.72 22.76
C ASN A 188 -8.16 16.38 23.71
N LYS A 189 -8.19 15.16 24.25
CA LYS A 189 -9.20 14.70 25.22
C LYS A 189 -8.73 14.79 26.68
N ASN A 190 -7.42 15.01 26.89
CA ASN A 190 -6.77 15.21 28.18
C ASN A 190 -6.30 16.66 28.30
#